data_AF-W1TYE7-F1
#
_entry.id   AF-W1TYE7-F1
#
_cell.length_a   1.000
_cell.length_b   1.000
_cell.length_c   1.000
_cell.angle_alpha   90.00
_cell.angle_beta   90.00
_cell.angle_gamma   90.00
#
_symmetry.space_group_name_H-M   'P 1'
#
loop_
_entity.id
_entity.type
_entity.pdbx_description
1 polymer ?
#
loop_
_entity_poly.entity_id
_entity_poly.type
_entity_poly.pdbx_seq_one_letter_code
_entity_poly.pdbx_strand_id
1 'polypeptide(L)'
;DMLRSMKVNRERMRAVLDDDFSNATDMADYLAKRGVPFREAHAIVGKAVHYCIENNKVLTDLTLSEFKTWSPAFDEDILDAISIEACIAARDTHGGTAPARVARQLEGADKLLAVYEKIQAERAEKATLPLA
;
A
#
# COMPACT_ATOMS: atom_id res chain seq x y z
N ASP A 1 18.37 19.64 11.21
CA ASP A 1 17.82 18.28 11.34
C ASP A 1 16.87 18.02 10.17
N MET A 2 17.34 17.33 9.11
CA MET A 2 16.65 17.30 7.81
C MET A 2 15.28 16.62 7.84
N LEU A 3 15.15 15.50 8.58
CA LEU A 3 13.90 14.76 8.67
C LEU A 3 12.84 15.52 9.49
N ARG A 4 13.26 16.17 10.60
CA ARG A 4 12.32 16.93 11.46
C ARG A 4 11.72 18.14 10.75
N SER A 5 12.46 18.76 9.82
CA SER A 5 11.99 19.92 9.06
C SER A 5 11.28 19.56 7.74
N MET A 6 11.23 18.28 7.37
CA MET A 6 10.61 17.83 6.13
C MET A 6 9.10 18.11 6.14
N LYS A 7 8.56 18.59 5.01
CA LYS A 7 7.12 18.75 4.79
C LYS A 7 6.67 17.82 3.66
N VAL A 8 5.65 17.00 3.94
CA VAL A 8 5.07 16.09 2.96
C VAL A 8 4.01 16.82 2.15
N ASN A 9 4.11 16.77 0.82
CA ASN A 9 3.09 17.30 -0.08
C ASN A 9 1.96 16.27 -0.28
N ARG A 10 1.01 16.24 0.65
CA ARG A 10 -0.12 15.29 0.66
C ARG A 10 -0.99 15.41 -0.58
N GLU A 11 -1.25 16.63 -1.04
CA GLU A 11 -2.08 16.90 -2.21
C GLU A 11 -1.45 16.31 -3.47
N ARG A 12 -0.15 16.55 -3.70
CA ARG A 12 0.56 15.96 -4.83
C ARG A 12 0.60 14.44 -4.73
N MET A 13 0.81 13.88 -3.54
CA MET A 13 0.80 12.42 -3.37
C MET A 13 -0.56 11.82 -3.72
N ARG A 14 -1.67 12.47 -3.33
CA ARG A 14 -3.01 11.99 -3.68
C ARG A 14 -3.30 12.13 -5.17
N ALA A 15 -3.00 13.29 -5.75
CA ALA A 15 -3.26 13.58 -7.16
C ALA A 15 -2.52 12.62 -8.13
N VAL A 16 -1.39 12.03 -7.72
CA VAL A 16 -0.67 11.04 -8.55
C VAL A 16 -1.45 9.72 -8.66
N LEU A 17 -2.23 9.37 -7.64
CA LEU A 17 -3.02 8.14 -7.61
C LEU A 17 -4.27 8.20 -8.50
N ASP A 18 -4.69 9.41 -8.87
CA ASP A 18 -5.83 9.63 -9.76
C ASP A 18 -5.48 9.33 -11.24
N ASP A 19 -4.18 9.21 -11.55
CA ASP A 19 -3.64 9.00 -12.91
C ASP A 19 -2.55 7.90 -12.91
N ASP A 20 -2.76 6.83 -12.13
CA ASP A 20 -1.87 5.67 -12.11
C ASP A 20 -2.61 4.32 -12.17
N PHE A 21 -1.84 3.25 -12.22
CA PHE A 21 -2.34 1.87 -12.25
C PHE A 21 -1.83 1.06 -11.05
N SER A 22 -1.55 1.73 -9.93
CA SER A 22 -1.01 1.10 -8.72
C SER A 22 -1.95 0.01 -8.14
N ASN A 23 -3.25 0.11 -8.44
CA ASN A 23 -4.28 -0.86 -8.04
C ASN A 23 -4.45 -2.06 -9.00
N ALA A 24 -3.69 -2.13 -10.11
CA ALA A 24 -3.81 -3.23 -11.07
C ALA A 24 -3.50 -4.60 -10.45
N THR A 25 -2.49 -4.69 -9.59
CA THR A 25 -2.16 -5.95 -8.90
C THR A 25 -3.30 -6.39 -7.98
N ASP A 26 -3.94 -5.45 -7.27
CA ASP A 26 -5.10 -5.74 -6.40
C ASP A 26 -6.32 -6.19 -7.22
N MET A 27 -6.52 -5.68 -8.43
CA MET A 27 -7.52 -6.17 -9.37
C MET A 27 -7.24 -7.63 -9.81
N ALA A 28 -5.98 -8.01 -9.99
CA ALA A 28 -5.61 -9.39 -10.30
C ALA A 28 -5.83 -10.31 -9.08
N ASP A 29 -5.49 -9.85 -7.87
CA ASP A 29 -5.78 -10.55 -6.62
C ASP A 29 -7.30 -10.73 -6.42
N TYR A 30 -8.11 -9.73 -6.78
CA TYR A 30 -9.58 -9.82 -6.75
C TYR A 30 -10.11 -10.96 -7.62
N LEU A 31 -9.65 -11.05 -8.87
CA LEU A 31 -10.03 -12.14 -9.77
C LEU A 31 -9.55 -13.50 -9.26
N ALA A 32 -8.31 -13.56 -8.73
CA ALA A 32 -7.74 -14.78 -8.18
C ALA A 32 -8.53 -15.30 -6.97
N LYS A 33 -8.97 -14.41 -6.08
CA LYS A 33 -9.85 -14.75 -4.95
C LYS A 33 -11.20 -15.30 -5.41
N ARG A 34 -11.64 -15.00 -6.63
CA ARG A 34 -12.87 -15.51 -7.25
C ARG A 34 -12.65 -16.75 -8.13
N GLY A 35 -11.47 -17.37 -8.04
CA GLY A 35 -11.17 -18.65 -8.67
C GLY A 35 -10.56 -18.56 -10.07
N VAL A 36 -10.29 -17.35 -10.58
CA VAL A 36 -9.55 -17.19 -11.84
C VAL A 36 -8.07 -17.53 -11.59
N PRO A 37 -7.44 -18.43 -12.35
CA PRO A 37 -6.02 -18.70 -12.19
C PRO A 37 -5.20 -17.41 -12.29
N PHE A 38 -4.24 -17.19 -11.38
CA PHE A 38 -3.52 -15.90 -11.29
C PHE A 38 -2.88 -15.47 -12.61
N ARG A 39 -2.35 -16.42 -13.39
CA ARG A 39 -1.79 -16.14 -14.73
C ARG A 39 -2.82 -15.53 -15.69
N GLU A 40 -4.05 -16.02 -15.64
CA GLU A 40 -5.17 -15.53 -16.44
C GLU A 40 -5.67 -14.19 -15.90
N ALA A 41 -5.82 -14.06 -14.58
CA ALA A 41 -6.17 -12.80 -13.92
C ALA A 41 -5.20 -11.68 -14.30
N HIS A 42 -3.89 -11.94 -14.19
CA HIS A 42 -2.85 -10.98 -14.58
C HIS A 42 -2.92 -10.61 -16.07
N ALA A 43 -3.22 -11.58 -16.95
CA ALA A 43 -3.38 -11.30 -18.38
C ALA A 43 -4.63 -10.47 -18.69
N ILE A 44 -5.74 -10.72 -17.99
CA ILE A 44 -6.98 -9.94 -18.08
C ILE A 44 -6.71 -8.49 -17.67
N VAL A 45 -6.10 -8.30 -16.49
CA VAL A 45 -5.78 -6.95 -15.98
C VAL A 45 -4.82 -6.22 -16.90
N GLY A 46 -3.80 -6.90 -17.43
CA GLY A 46 -2.86 -6.29 -18.40
C GLY A 46 -3.58 -5.73 -19.64
N LYS A 47 -4.60 -6.44 -20.15
CA LYS A 47 -5.43 -5.95 -21.27
C LYS A 47 -6.29 -4.77 -20.85
N ALA A 48 -6.90 -4.82 -19.66
CA ALA A 48 -7.71 -3.72 -19.14
C ALA A 48 -6.88 -2.44 -18.93
N VAL A 49 -5.66 -2.55 -18.38
CA VAL A 49 -4.73 -1.43 -18.22
C VAL A 49 -4.33 -0.86 -19.58
N HIS A 50 -4.00 -1.72 -20.55
CA HIS A 50 -3.68 -1.27 -21.90
C HIS A 50 -4.84 -0.51 -22.55
N TYR A 51 -6.07 -1.04 -22.44
CA TYR A 51 -7.29 -0.36 -22.90
C TYR A 51 -7.48 1.01 -22.22
N CYS A 52 -7.25 1.10 -20.91
CA CYS A 52 -7.33 2.36 -20.17
C CYS A 52 -6.34 3.40 -20.73
N ILE A 53 -5.09 3.01 -20.96
CA ILE A 53 -4.06 3.86 -21.56
C ILE A 53 -4.48 4.36 -22.95
N GLU A 54 -4.99 3.48 -23.81
CA GLU A 54 -5.42 3.86 -25.17
C GLU A 54 -6.63 4.82 -25.17
N ASN A 55 -7.46 4.77 -24.13
CA ASN A 55 -8.68 5.57 -24.03
C ASN A 55 -8.57 6.75 -23.04
N ASN A 56 -7.36 7.04 -22.55
CA ASN A 56 -7.09 8.09 -21.56
C ASN A 56 -8.00 7.98 -20.32
N LYS A 57 -8.07 6.76 -19.78
CA LYS A 57 -8.80 6.37 -18.57
C LYS A 57 -7.84 5.75 -17.55
N VAL A 58 -8.28 5.65 -16.30
CA VAL A 58 -7.73 4.73 -15.29
C VAL A 58 -8.72 3.60 -14.99
N LEU A 59 -8.28 2.58 -14.24
CA LEU A 59 -9.13 1.42 -13.92
C LEU A 59 -10.41 1.82 -13.18
N THR A 60 -10.36 2.85 -12.33
CA THR A 60 -11.52 3.36 -11.58
C THR A 60 -12.53 4.11 -12.45
N ASP A 61 -12.18 4.46 -13.69
CA ASP A 61 -13.11 5.09 -14.65
C ASP A 61 -13.94 4.07 -15.43
N LEU A 62 -13.59 2.77 -15.33
CA LEU A 62 -14.30 1.72 -16.04
C LEU A 62 -15.65 1.42 -15.37
N THR A 63 -16.66 1.26 -16.20
CA THR A 63 -17.98 0.78 -15.79
C THR A 63 -17.95 -0.73 -15.50
N LEU A 64 -18.89 -1.21 -14.68
CA LEU A 64 -19.07 -2.66 -14.47
C LEU A 64 -19.30 -3.40 -15.79
N SER A 65 -20.03 -2.80 -16.74
CA SER A 65 -20.21 -3.37 -18.08
C SER A 65 -18.89 -3.55 -18.82
N GLU A 66 -18.00 -2.55 -18.77
CA GLU A 66 -16.66 -2.64 -19.38
C GLU A 66 -15.84 -3.74 -18.69
N PHE A 67 -15.86 -3.82 -17.35
CA PHE A 67 -15.19 -4.90 -16.63
C PHE A 67 -15.69 -6.29 -17.06
N LYS A 68 -17.02 -6.48 -17.12
CA LYS A 68 -17.63 -7.76 -17.50
C LYS A 68 -17.31 -8.21 -18.92
N THR A 69 -16.86 -7.31 -19.82
CA THR A 69 -16.35 -7.72 -21.15
C THR A 69 -15.06 -8.54 -21.06
N TRP A 70 -14.27 -8.35 -20.00
CA TRP A 70 -12.98 -9.02 -19.82
C TRP A 70 -13.08 -10.31 -19.02
N SER A 71 -13.99 -10.36 -18.04
CA SER A 71 -14.26 -11.57 -17.25
C SER A 71 -15.63 -11.53 -16.59
N PRO A 72 -16.40 -12.63 -16.60
CA PRO A 72 -17.64 -12.72 -15.84
C PRO A 72 -17.42 -12.74 -14.31
N ALA A 73 -16.18 -12.89 -13.84
CA ALA A 73 -15.85 -12.88 -12.42
C ALA A 73 -15.86 -11.47 -11.79
N PHE A 74 -15.92 -10.41 -12.60
CA PHE A 74 -16.14 -9.04 -12.12
C PHE A 74 -17.59 -8.83 -11.68
N ASP A 75 -17.75 -8.06 -10.60
CA ASP A 75 -19.04 -7.85 -9.96
C ASP A 75 -19.13 -6.44 -9.39
N GLU A 76 -20.28 -6.07 -8.83
CA GLU A 76 -20.60 -4.70 -8.40
C GLU A 76 -19.61 -4.09 -7.40
N ASP A 77 -18.90 -4.93 -6.63
CA ASP A 77 -17.89 -4.55 -5.64
C ASP A 77 -16.51 -4.23 -6.24
N ILE A 78 -16.31 -4.34 -7.55
CA ILE A 78 -14.97 -4.17 -8.16
C ILE A 78 -14.34 -2.80 -7.90
N LEU A 79 -15.10 -1.72 -8.03
CA LEU A 79 -14.58 -0.36 -7.83
C LEU A 79 -14.17 -0.12 -6.38
N ASP A 80 -14.94 -0.66 -5.44
CA ASP A 80 -14.60 -0.61 -4.01
C ASP A 80 -13.35 -1.45 -3.72
N ALA A 81 -13.27 -2.64 -4.31
CA ALA A 81 -12.16 -3.58 -4.11
C ALA A 81 -10.81 -3.05 -4.61
N ILE A 82 -10.80 -2.20 -5.65
CA ILE A 82 -9.58 -1.61 -6.22
C ILE A 82 -9.37 -0.15 -5.81
N SER A 83 -10.20 0.38 -4.90
CA SER A 83 -9.95 1.70 -4.30
C SER A 83 -8.61 1.72 -3.59
N ILE A 84 -7.92 2.86 -3.59
CA ILE A 84 -6.61 2.98 -2.96
C ILE A 84 -6.68 2.61 -1.47
N GLU A 85 -7.74 3.04 -0.79
CA GLU A 85 -8.01 2.72 0.60
C GLU A 85 -8.16 1.21 0.83
N ALA A 86 -8.90 0.50 -0.05
CA ALA A 86 -9.04 -0.94 0.03
C ALA A 86 -7.70 -1.65 -0.24
N CYS A 87 -6.94 -1.23 -1.25
CA CYS A 87 -5.62 -1.77 -1.56
C CYS A 87 -4.66 -1.65 -0.37
N ILE A 88 -4.64 -0.49 0.30
CA ILE A 88 -3.83 -0.28 1.51
C ILE A 88 -4.32 -1.16 2.66
N ALA A 89 -5.64 -1.20 2.90
CA ALA A 89 -6.22 -2.01 3.97
C ALA A 89 -6.02 -3.52 3.77
N ALA A 90 -5.99 -3.99 2.51
CA ALA A 90 -5.79 -5.39 2.16
C ALA A 90 -4.40 -5.91 2.52
N ARG A 91 -3.39 -5.04 2.66
CA ARG A 91 -2.04 -5.40 3.11
C ARG A 91 -1.99 -5.55 4.64
N ASP A 92 -2.96 -6.27 5.22
CA ASP A 92 -3.06 -6.55 6.66
C ASP A 92 -2.22 -7.77 7.08
N THR A 93 -0.95 -7.77 6.69
CA THR A 93 0.03 -8.81 7.05
C THR A 93 1.11 -8.22 7.95
N HIS A 94 1.95 -9.07 8.56
CA HIS A 94 3.07 -8.56 9.35
C HIS A 94 4.02 -7.74 8.46
N GLY A 95 4.28 -6.49 8.86
CA GLY A 95 5.06 -5.53 8.06
C GLY A 95 4.29 -4.84 6.93
N GLY A 96 3.00 -5.14 6.75
CA GLY A 96 2.17 -4.53 5.72
C GLY A 96 1.80 -3.06 5.99
N THR A 97 1.17 -2.44 4.99
CA THR A 97 0.85 -1.00 4.98
C THR A 97 -0.54 -0.67 5.51
N ALA A 98 -1.34 -1.66 5.89
CA ALA A 98 -2.64 -1.41 6.50
C ALA A 98 -2.49 -0.53 7.76
N PRO A 99 -3.42 0.41 8.05
CA PRO A 99 -3.26 1.36 9.17
C PRO A 99 -3.00 0.70 10.52
N ALA A 100 -3.68 -0.43 10.80
CA ALA A 100 -3.47 -1.21 12.02
C ALA A 100 -2.06 -1.82 12.10
N ARG A 101 -1.47 -2.22 10.96
CA ARG A 101 -0.10 -2.74 10.90
C ARG A 101 0.93 -1.65 11.08
N VAL A 102 0.71 -0.46 10.52
CA VAL A 102 1.59 0.70 10.72
C VAL A 102 1.54 1.16 12.19
N ALA A 103 0.35 1.22 12.79
CA ALA A 103 0.20 1.54 14.21
C ALA A 103 0.96 0.55 15.11
N ARG A 104 0.86 -0.75 14.83
CA ARG A 104 1.64 -1.78 15.54
C ARG A 104 3.14 -1.59 15.37
N GLN A 105 3.60 -1.22 14.17
CA GLN A 105 5.03 -0.98 13.90
C GLN A 105 5.56 0.23 14.69
N LEU A 106 4.76 1.31 14.78
CA LEU A 106 5.10 2.49 15.59
C LEU A 106 5.24 2.13 17.07
N GLU A 107 4.29 1.37 17.63
CA GLU A 107 4.40 0.90 19.02
C GLU A 107 5.67 0.07 19.27
N GLY A 108 6.04 -0.79 18.30
CA GLY A 108 7.28 -1.55 18.36
C GLY A 108 8.52 -0.66 18.30
N ALA A 109 8.51 0.35 17.44
CA ALA A 109 9.60 1.32 17.31
C ALA A 109 9.80 2.14 18.59
N ASP A 110 8.71 2.57 19.24
CA ASP A 110 8.77 3.31 20.51
C ASP A 110 9.41 2.47 21.63
N LYS A 111 9.05 1.19 21.72
CA LYS A 111 9.67 0.26 22.69
C LYS A 111 11.16 0.07 22.42
N LEU A 112 11.55 -0.07 21.16
CA LEU A 112 12.96 -0.19 20.78
C LEU A 112 13.74 1.08 21.11
N LEU A 113 13.16 2.25 20.80
CA LEU A 113 13.78 3.54 21.08
C LEU A 113 14.06 3.71 22.58
N ALA A 114 13.10 3.37 23.44
CA ALA A 114 13.27 3.42 24.89
C ALA A 114 14.41 2.50 25.39
N VAL A 115 14.57 1.31 24.80
CA VAL A 115 15.69 0.41 25.11
C VAL A 115 17.02 1.05 24.70
N TYR A 116 17.09 1.63 23.50
CA TYR A 116 18.30 2.30 23.04
C TYR A 116 18.66 3.51 23.90
N GLU A 117 17.69 4.32 24.31
CA GLU A 117 17.91 5.46 25.19
C GLU A 117 18.49 5.03 26.54
N LYS A 118 17.96 3.95 27.13
CA LYS A 118 18.52 3.38 28.37
C LYS A 118 19.97 2.91 28.19
N ILE A 119 20.26 2.19 27.11
CA ILE A 119 21.62 1.73 26.80
C ILE A 119 22.58 2.92 26.64
N GLN A 120 22.15 4.00 25.99
CA GLN A 120 22.98 5.19 25.81
C GLN A 120 23.24 5.91 27.14
N ALA A 121 22.24 6.02 28.01
CA ALA A 121 22.41 6.60 29.35
C ALA A 121 23.41 5.82 30.20
N GLU A 122 23.28 4.48 30.26
CA GLU A 122 24.22 3.61 30.99
C GLU A 122 25.66 3.69 30.43
N ARG A 123 25.81 3.84 29.11
CA ARG A 123 27.13 4.02 28.47
C ARG A 123 27.75 5.37 28.81
N ALA A 124 26.96 6.44 28.81
CA ALA A 124 27.44 7.78 29.17
C ALA A 124 27.91 7.86 30.63
N GLU A 125 27.19 7.20 31.55
CA GLU A 125 27.58 7.09 32.95
C GLU A 125 28.89 6.30 33.13
N LYS A 126 29.05 5.18 32.41
CA LYS A 126 30.31 4.40 32.45
C LYS A 126 31.50 5.12 31.84
N ALA A 127 31.28 5.94 30.81
CA ALA A 127 32.34 6.74 30.17
C ALA A 127 32.80 7.92 31.04
N THR A 128 32.04 8.31 32.07
CA THR A 128 32.37 9.42 32.98
C THR A 128 32.98 8.97 34.30
N LEU A 129 33.07 7.66 34.57
CA LEU A 129 33.84 7.10 35.68
C LEU A 129 35.35 7.17 35.38
N PRO A 130 36.19 7.72 36.29
CA PRO A 130 37.63 7.77 36.07
C PRO A 130 38.20 6.35 35.96
N LEU A 131 39.11 6.15 35.00
CA LEU A 131 39.91 4.93 34.89
C LEU A 131 40.65 4.73 36.22
N ALA A 132 40.24 3.70 36.97
CA ALA A 132 40.91 3.24 38.18
C ALA A 132 42.27 2.62 37.87
#